data_AF-A0A124G574-F1
#
_entry.id   AF-A0A124G574-F1
#
_cell.length_a   1.000
_cell.length_b   1.000
_cell.length_c   1.000
_cell.angle_alpha   90.00
_cell.angle_beta   90.00
_cell.angle_gamma   90.00
#
_symmetry.space_group_name_H-M   'P 1'
#
loop_
_entity.id
_entity.type
_entity.pdbx_description
1 polymer ?
#
loop_
_entity_poly.entity_id
_entity_poly.type
_entity_poly.pdbx_seq_one_letter_code
_entity_poly.pdbx_strand_id
1 'polypeptide(L)'
;EKAALALRNANNLVTDLEGVEIEVVTHADGVEGLRAGGPNTDIMDLLVGQGVRFLVCEQALRSRNSPPEIFPDYVSTVPSGIVELVVRQAEGWCYLRP
;
A
#
# COMPACT_ATOMS: atom_id res chain seq x y z
N GLU A 1 11.25 -4.43 6.91
CA GLU A 1 11.00 -3.86 8.25
C GLU A 1 9.91 -2.79 8.24
N LYS A 2 10.08 -1.66 7.53
CA LYS A 2 9.09 -0.56 7.50
C LYS A 2 7.72 -0.93 6.92
N ALA A 3 7.69 -1.72 5.84
CA ALA A 3 6.43 -2.18 5.25
C ALA A 3 5.58 -3.00 6.24
N ALA A 4 6.21 -3.90 7.00
CA ALA A 4 5.50 -4.71 8.00
C ALA A 4 4.90 -3.84 9.13
N LEU A 5 5.58 -2.74 9.51
CA LEU A 5 5.03 -1.78 10.47
C LEU A 5 3.81 -1.04 9.90
N ALA A 6 3.88 -0.60 8.64
CA ALA A 6 2.75 0.05 7.97
C ALA A 6 1.51 -0.86 7.87
N LEU A 7 1.71 -2.13 7.51
CA LEU A 7 0.63 -3.11 7.40
C LEU A 7 0.00 -3.42 8.76
N ARG A 8 0.81 -3.51 9.83
CA ARG A 8 0.27 -3.64 11.20
C ARG A 8 -0.53 -2.41 11.62
N ASN A 9 -0.09 -1.20 11.27
CA ASN A 9 -0.85 0.01 11.55
C ASN A 9 -2.18 0.02 10.78
N ALA A 10 -2.18 -0.40 9.51
CA ALA A 10 -3.41 -0.56 8.73
C ALA A 10 -4.36 -1.58 9.38
N ASN A 11 -3.83 -2.72 9.85
CA ASN A 11 -4.61 -3.73 10.58
C ASN A 11 -5.25 -3.19 11.85
N ASN A 12 -4.50 -2.40 12.63
CA ASN A 12 -5.05 -1.78 13.83
C ASN A 12 -6.16 -0.78 13.47
N LEU A 13 -5.95 0.06 12.44
CA LEU A 13 -6.94 1.04 12.01
C LEU A 13 -8.26 0.40 11.56
N VAL A 14 -8.22 -0.63 10.70
CA VAL A 14 -9.45 -1.33 10.28
C VAL A 14 -10.14 -2.11 11.40
N THR A 15 -9.39 -2.49 12.45
CA THR A 15 -9.95 -3.20 13.61
C THR A 15 -10.60 -2.23 14.59
N ASP A 16 -9.99 -1.06 14.79
CA ASP A 16 -10.39 -0.09 15.82
C ASP A 16 -11.39 0.96 15.30
N LEU A 17 -11.51 1.14 13.98
CA LEU A 17 -12.40 2.11 13.35
C LEU A 17 -13.38 1.44 12.39
N GLU A 18 -14.68 1.59 12.66
CA GLU A 18 -15.73 1.13 11.75
C GLU A 18 -15.87 2.06 10.54
N GLY A 19 -16.04 1.48 9.35
CA GLY A 19 -16.30 2.24 8.11
C GLY A 19 -15.14 3.10 7.62
N VAL A 20 -13.91 2.84 8.08
CA VAL A 20 -12.72 3.57 7.65
C VAL A 20 -12.27 3.13 6.26
N GLU A 21 -11.92 4.10 5.42
CA GLU A 21 -11.30 3.86 4.12
C GLU A 21 -9.78 3.96 4.25
N ILE A 22 -9.04 2.95 3.76
CA ILE A 22 -7.59 2.90 3.89
C ILE A 22 -6.94 2.59 2.54
N GLU A 23 -5.98 3.44 2.18
CA GLU A 23 -5.06 3.20 1.07
C GLU A 23 -3.62 3.11 1.56
N VAL A 24 -2.95 2.01 1.23
CA VAL A 24 -1.52 1.81 1.46
C VAL A 24 -0.78 2.11 0.17
N VAL A 25 -0.22 3.32 0.08
CA VAL A 25 0.57 3.76 -1.08
C VAL A 25 2.06 3.48 -0.85
N THR A 26 2.69 2.73 -1.74
CA THR A 26 4.13 2.45 -1.70
C THR A 26 4.88 3.11 -2.85
N HIS A 27 6.05 3.66 -2.53
CA HIS A 27 6.96 4.28 -3.49
C HIS A 27 8.41 4.04 -3.07
N ALA A 28 9.37 4.37 -3.95
CA ALA A 28 10.80 4.10 -3.75
C ALA A 28 11.05 2.64 -3.35
N ASP A 29 11.86 2.36 -2.33
CA ASP A 29 12.14 0.99 -1.87
C ASP A 29 10.96 0.32 -1.16
N GLY A 30 9.91 1.08 -0.82
CA GLY A 30 8.72 0.54 -0.15
C GLY A 30 7.93 -0.45 -1.01
N VAL A 31 8.06 -0.37 -2.33
CA VAL A 31 7.34 -1.26 -3.27
C VAL A 31 7.71 -2.73 -3.06
N GLU A 32 8.94 -3.02 -2.64
CA GLU A 32 9.39 -4.40 -2.34
C GLU A 32 8.61 -5.05 -1.20
N GLY A 33 7.99 -4.23 -0.34
CA GLY A 33 7.20 -4.69 0.78
C GLY A 33 5.89 -5.37 0.41
N LEU A 34 5.41 -5.20 -0.84
CA LEU A 34 4.11 -5.72 -1.29
C LEU A 34 4.21 -6.89 -2.29
N ARG A 35 5.40 -7.45 -2.53
CA ARG A 35 5.56 -8.56 -3.49
C ARG A 35 4.76 -9.80 -3.09
N ALA A 36 4.20 -10.47 -4.10
CA ALA A 36 3.57 -11.77 -3.94
C ALA A 36 4.58 -12.81 -3.45
N GLY A 37 4.15 -13.69 -2.54
CA GLY A 37 5.03 -14.68 -1.91
C GLY A 37 6.09 -14.08 -0.97
N GLY A 38 6.04 -12.76 -0.73
CA GLY A 38 6.88 -12.09 0.24
C GLY A 38 6.40 -12.30 1.68
N PRO A 39 7.19 -11.86 2.69
CA PRO A 39 6.89 -12.08 4.12
C PRO A 39 5.65 -11.33 4.62
N ASN A 40 5.07 -10.45 3.81
CA ASN A 40 3.90 -9.66 4.15
C ASN A 40 2.62 -10.15 3.44
N THR A 41 2.68 -11.20 2.62
CA THR A 41 1.54 -11.64 1.80
C THR A 41 0.32 -11.97 2.66
N ASP A 42 0.50 -12.75 3.74
CA ASP A 42 -0.61 -13.17 4.61
C ASP A 42 -1.37 -11.98 5.25
N ILE A 43 -0.65 -10.94 5.69
CA ILE A 43 -1.29 -9.75 6.25
C ILE A 43 -1.94 -8.89 5.15
N MET A 44 -1.36 -8.85 3.94
CA MET A 44 -2.00 -8.16 2.83
C MET A 44 -3.30 -8.83 2.41
N ASP A 45 -3.32 -10.17 2.36
CA ASP A 45 -4.51 -10.97 2.04
C ASP A 45 -5.63 -10.78 3.09
N LEU A 46 -5.26 -10.68 4.37
CA LEU A 46 -6.20 -10.32 5.43
C LEU A 46 -6.78 -8.92 5.20
N LEU A 47 -5.91 -7.93 4.98
CA LEU A 47 -6.28 -6.52 4.88
C LEU A 47 -7.12 -6.22 3.64
N VAL A 48 -6.82 -6.85 2.50
CA VAL A 48 -7.64 -6.69 1.29
C VAL A 48 -9.05 -7.27 1.51
N GLY A 49 -9.15 -8.37 2.27
CA GLY A 49 -10.45 -8.92 2.71
C GLY A 49 -11.24 -7.97 3.60
N GLN A 50 -10.57 -7.02 4.25
CA GLN A 50 -11.16 -5.95 5.07
C GLN A 50 -11.37 -4.63 4.29
N GLY A 51 -11.12 -4.62 2.97
CA GLY A 51 -11.34 -3.46 2.11
C GLY A 51 -10.16 -2.49 1.99
N VAL A 52 -8.98 -2.84 2.53
CA VAL A 52 -7.76 -2.02 2.35
C VAL A 52 -7.29 -2.09 0.90
N ARG A 53 -7.00 -0.94 0.30
CA ARG A 53 -6.44 -0.85 -1.06
C ARG A 53 -4.93 -0.71 -1.02
N PHE A 54 -4.25 -1.44 -1.89
CA PHE A 54 -2.81 -1.39 -2.05
C PHE A 54 -2.45 -0.73 -3.38
N LEU A 55 -1.66 0.34 -3.31
CA LEU A 55 -1.25 1.15 -4.45
C LEU A 55 0.28 1.15 -4.58
N VAL A 56 0.78 0.83 -5.77
CA VAL A 56 2.22 0.81 -6.08
C VAL A 56 2.56 1.88 -7.10
N CYS A 57 3.60 2.67 -6.81
CA CYS A 57 4.08 3.73 -7.68
C CYS A 57 4.76 3.19 -8.95
N GLU A 58 4.20 3.45 -10.12
CA GLU A 58 4.78 3.02 -11.40
C GLU A 58 6.16 3.62 -11.69
N GLN A 59 6.40 4.87 -11.29
CA GLN A 59 7.73 5.48 -11.45
C GLN A 59 8.80 4.71 -10.66
N ALA A 60 8.45 4.21 -9.48
CA ALA A 60 9.34 3.37 -8.69
C ALA A 60 9.55 2.00 -9.32
N LEU A 61 8.51 1.41 -9.94
CA LEU A 61 8.64 0.16 -10.69
C LEU A 61 9.56 0.32 -11.90
N ARG A 62 9.37 1.39 -12.68
CA ARG A 62 10.20 1.69 -13.86
C ARG A 62 11.67 1.90 -13.50
N SER A 63 11.97 2.66 -12.44
CA SER A 63 13.37 2.88 -12.03
C SER A 63 14.08 1.62 -11.53
N ARG A 64 13.31 0.58 -11.18
CA ARG A 64 13.80 -0.70 -10.67
C ARG A 64 13.66 -1.85 -11.66
N ASN A 65 13.19 -1.59 -12.89
CA ASN A 65 12.86 -2.63 -13.88
C ASN A 65 11.97 -3.76 -13.30
N SER A 66 11.07 -3.40 -12.39
CA SER A 66 10.19 -4.35 -11.70
C SER A 66 8.84 -4.40 -12.41
N PRO A 67 8.42 -5.58 -12.93
CA PRO A 67 7.17 -5.70 -13.64
C PRO A 67 5.99 -5.81 -12.63
N PRO A 68 4.80 -5.20 -12.88
CA PRO A 68 3.68 -5.23 -11.94
C PRO A 68 3.20 -6.63 -11.54
N GLU A 69 3.46 -7.64 -12.37
CA GLU A 69 3.06 -9.03 -12.20
C GLU A 69 3.74 -9.74 -11.02
N ILE A 70 4.71 -9.09 -10.36
CA ILE A 70 5.33 -9.60 -9.12
C ILE A 70 4.51 -9.29 -7.86
N PHE A 71 3.43 -8.52 -8.00
CA PHE A 71 2.51 -8.18 -6.91
C PHE A 71 1.25 -9.06 -6.96
N PRO A 72 0.53 -9.25 -5.84
CA PRO A 72 -0.77 -9.89 -5.85
C PRO A 72 -1.78 -9.17 -6.77
N ASP A 73 -2.72 -9.90 -7.37
CA ASP A 73 -3.66 -9.37 -8.37
C ASP A 73 -4.54 -8.21 -7.87
N TYR A 74 -4.72 -8.09 -6.54
CA TYR A 74 -5.47 -7.00 -5.92
C TYR A 74 -4.67 -5.71 -5.74
N VAL A 75 -3.36 -5.73 -5.98
CA VAL A 75 -2.51 -4.54 -5.92
C VAL A 75 -2.67 -3.74 -7.21
N SER A 76 -3.10 -2.49 -7.07
CA SER A 76 -3.23 -1.57 -8.20
C SER A 76 -1.99 -0.68 -8.32
N THR A 77 -1.78 -0.09 -9.50
CA THR A 77 -0.70 0.87 -9.74
C THR A 77 -1.22 2.29 -9.81
N VAL A 78 -0.36 3.25 -9.43
CA VAL A 78 -0.59 4.68 -9.61
C VAL A 78 0.60 5.32 -10.33
N PRO A 79 0.39 6.31 -11.22
CA PRO A 79 1.50 6.94 -11.97
C PRO A 79 2.59 7.53 -11.07
N SER A 80 2.23 8.04 -9.89
CA SER A 80 3.16 8.55 -8.88
C SER A 80 2.59 8.41 -7.48
N GLY A 81 3.26 7.65 -6.62
CA GLY A 81 2.84 7.48 -5.23
C GLY A 81 2.87 8.78 -4.42
N ILE A 82 3.82 9.69 -4.70
CA ILE A 82 3.84 10.99 -4.01
C ILE A 82 2.68 11.88 -4.44
N VAL A 83 2.34 11.90 -5.73
CA VAL A 83 1.20 12.67 -6.22
C VAL A 83 -0.10 12.11 -5.64
N GLU A 84 -0.26 10.78 -5.62
CA GLU A 84 -1.41 10.11 -5.00
C GLU A 84 -1.60 10.56 -3.54
N LEU A 85 -0.53 10.53 -2.74
CA LEU A 85 -0.56 10.97 -1.34
C LEU A 85 -0.96 12.45 -1.20
N VAL A 86 -0.49 13.34 -2.09
CA VAL A 86 -0.84 14.76 -2.06
C VAL A 86 -2.32 14.96 -2.45
N VAL A 87 -2.80 14.28 -3.47
CA VAL A 87 -4.20 14.35 -3.93
C VAL A 87 -5.13 13.86 -2.84
N ARG A 88 -4.87 12.69 -2.24
CA ARG A 88 -5.68 12.15 -1.13
C ARG A 88 -5.72 13.10 0.06
N GLN A 89 -4.58 13.66 0.46
CA GLN A 89 -4.57 14.64 1.54
C GLN A 89 -5.40 15.90 1.20
N ALA A 90 -5.35 16.36 -0.05
CA ALA A 90 -6.18 17.49 -0.50
C ALA A 90 -7.68 17.16 -0.54
N GLU A 91 -8.03 15.90 -0.73
CA GLU A 91 -9.41 15.36 -0.62
C GLU A 91 -9.86 15.19 0.85
N GLY A 92 -8.99 15.49 1.82
CA GLY A 92 -9.31 15.44 3.26
C GLY A 92 -8.84 14.16 3.96
N TRP A 93 -8.04 13.32 3.31
CA TRP A 93 -7.51 12.10 3.92
C TRP A 93 -6.45 12.40 4.97
N CYS A 94 -6.45 11.61 6.05
CA CYS A 94 -5.37 11.60 7.04
C CYS A 94 -4.15 10.85 6.49
N TYR A 95 -2.98 11.48 6.57
CA TYR A 95 -1.72 10.86 6.17
C TYR A 95 -0.95 10.28 7.36
N LEU A 96 -0.57 9.00 7.25
CA LEU A 96 0.26 8.30 8.22
C LEU A 96 1.54 7.78 7.56
N ARG A 97 2.69 8.07 8.18
CA ARG A 97 4.01 7.60 7.74
C ARG A 97 4.76 6.91 8.89
N PRO A 98 4.76 5.57 8.93
CA PRO A 98 5.52 4.79 9.91
C PRO A 98 7.04 4.83 9.69
#